data_AF-R5HYD5-F1
#
_entry.id   AF-R5HYD5-F1
#
_cell.length_a   1.000
_cell.length_b   1.000
_cell.length_c   1.000
_cell.angle_alpha   90.00
_cell.angle_beta   90.00
_cell.angle_gamma   90.00
#
_symmetry.space_group_name_H-M   'P 1'
#
loop_
_entity.id
_entity.type
_entity.pdbx_description
1 polymer ?
#
loop_
_entity_poly.entity_id
_entity_poly.type
_entity_poly.pdbx_seq_one_letter_code
_entity_poly.pdbx_strand_id
1 'polypeptide(L)' 'MRLLYTIRETVNPVIEQCGGDPLPLTDGDCWYWTSTEVAEQETAKAWLYSMGSGAIQETPKTQAHKVRPIITINR' A
#
# COMPACT_ATOMS: atom_id res chain seq x y z
N MET A 1 -5.34 -3.30 0.79
CA MET A 1 -5.03 -1.86 0.87
C MET A 1 -6.18 -1.01 1.39
N ARG A 2 -7.36 -0.99 0.78
CA ARG A 2 -8.51 -0.17 1.25
C ARG A 2 -8.84 -0.33 2.74
N LEU A 3 -8.96 -1.57 3.22
CA LEU A 3 -9.22 -1.83 4.64
C LEU A 3 -8.09 -1.27 5.52
N LEU A 4 -6.83 -1.55 5.15
CA LEU A 4 -5.65 -1.06 5.85
C LEU A 4 -5.61 0.47 5.92
N TYR A 5 -6.02 1.15 4.85
CA TYR A 5 -6.20 2.59 4.82
C TYR A 5 -7.24 3.04 5.86
N THR A 6 -8.43 2.43 5.88
CA THR A 6 -9.48 2.81 6.84
C THR A 6 -9.08 2.63 8.30
N ILE A 7 -8.27 1.62 8.62
CA ILE A 7 -7.87 1.31 10.01
C ILE A 7 -6.47 1.82 10.37
N ARG A 8 -5.80 2.60 9.51
CA ARG A 8 -4.38 2.94 9.66
C ARG A 8 -4.05 3.61 10.99
N GLU A 9 -4.91 4.50 11.46
CA GLU A 9 -4.76 5.15 12.78
C GLU A 9 -4.84 4.15 13.93
N THR A 10 -5.63 3.09 13.79
CA THR A 10 -5.74 2.02 14.80
C THR A 10 -4.54 1.08 14.79
N VAL A 11 -3.98 0.77 13.61
CA VAL A 11 -2.86 -0.19 13.51
C VAL A 11 -1.48 0.44 13.67
N ASN A 12 -1.32 1.74 13.39
CA ASN A 12 -0.04 2.43 13.49
C ASN A 12 0.61 2.31 14.88
N PRO A 13 -0.10 2.49 16.01
CA PRO A 13 0.48 2.30 17.33
C PRO A 13 1.05 0.88 17.54
N VAL A 14 0.40 -0.14 16.98
CA VAL A 14 0.87 -1.53 17.07
C VAL A 14 2.12 -1.74 16.22
N ILE A 15 2.14 -1.18 15.00
CA ILE A 15 3.31 -1.21 14.12
C ILE A 15 4.52 -0.58 14.81
N GLU A 16 4.35 0.59 15.43
CA GLU A 16 5.41 1.30 16.15
C GLU A 16 5.89 0.51 17.38
N GLN A 17 4.98 -0.10 18.15
CA GLN A 17 5.34 -0.99 19.27
C GLN A 17 6.19 -2.19 18.84
N CYS A 18 6.00 -2.67 17.60
CA CYS A 18 6.82 -3.70 17.00
C CYS A 18 8.11 -3.18 16.33
N GLY A 19 8.41 -1.87 16.44
CA GLY A 19 9.57 -1.23 15.83
C GLY A 19 9.48 -1.04 14.31
N GLY A 20 8.27 -1.12 13.74
CA GLY A 20 8.04 -0.93 12.31
C GLY A 20 7.71 0.52 11.95
N ASP A 21 7.77 0.82 10.64
CA ASP A 21 7.41 2.15 10.12
C ASP A 21 5.88 2.33 10.03
N PRO A 22 5.29 3.38 10.65
CA PRO A 22 3.85 3.62 10.59
C PRO A 22 3.39 3.95 9.16
N LEU A 23 2.11 3.70 8.89
CA LEU A 23 1.48 4.03 7.62
C LEU A 23 1.26 5.55 7.52
N PRO A 24 1.52 6.16 6.34
CA PRO A 24 1.31 7.59 6.13
C PRO A 24 -0.14 8.01 6.40
N LEU A 25 -0.33 9.12 7.10
CA LEU A 25 -1.64 9.75 7.32
C LEU A 25 -1.90 10.92 6.35
N THR A 26 -0.85 11.41 5.70
CA THR A 26 -0.86 12.56 4.78
C THR A 26 -0.19 12.20 3.45
N ASP A 27 -0.28 13.09 2.47
CA ASP A 27 0.05 12.80 1.06
C ASP A 27 1.56 12.75 0.70
N GLY A 28 2.46 12.68 1.70
CA GLY A 28 3.90 12.54 1.48
C GLY A 28 4.37 11.08 1.43
N ASP A 29 5.02 10.68 0.33
CA ASP A 29 5.66 9.36 0.16
C ASP A 29 4.75 8.18 0.57
N CYS A 30 3.53 8.21 0.04
CA CYS A 30 2.40 7.39 0.48
C CYS A 30 1.87 6.40 -0.54
N TRP A 31 2.54 6.25 -1.69
CA TRP A 31 2.11 5.35 -2.76
C TRP A 31 2.69 3.95 -2.60
N TYR A 32 1.81 2.95 -2.56
CA TYR A 32 2.18 1.54 -2.41
C TYR A 32 1.64 0.72 -3.56
N TRP A 33 2.45 -0.22 -4.05
CA TRP A 33 2.00 -1.22 -5.00
C TRP A 33 0.89 -2.10 -4.43
N THR A 34 -0.07 -2.45 -5.28
CA THR A 34 -1.03 -3.53 -5.05
C THR A 34 -0.69 -4.73 -5.92
N SER A 35 -1.14 -5.92 -5.53
CA SER A 35 -1.06 -7.13 -6.35
C SER A 35 -2.21 -7.22 -7.38
N THR A 36 -2.68 -6.08 -7.87
CA THR A 36 -3.77 -5.99 -8.85
C THR A 36 -3.23 -5.38 -10.13
N GLU A 37 -3.32 -6.13 -11.21
CA GLU A 37 -2.94 -5.71 -12.54
C GLU A 37 -3.97 -4.75 -13.17
N VAL A 38 -3.51 -3.93 -14.10
CA VAL A 38 -4.40 -3.16 -14.99
C VAL A 38 -4.84 -4.10 -16.11
N ALA A 39 -6.15 -4.24 -16.31
CA ALA A 39 -6.71 -5.07 -17.36
C ALA A 39 -6.15 -4.66 -18.73
N GLU A 40 -5.86 -5.65 -19.59
CA GLU A 40 -5.25 -5.49 -20.91
C GLU A 40 -3.80 -4.95 -20.90
N GLN A 41 -3.23 -4.71 -19.72
CA GLN A 41 -1.88 -4.18 -19.50
C GLN A 41 -1.15 -4.96 -18.39
N GLU A 42 -1.53 -6.22 -18.16
CA GLU A 42 -1.18 -6.97 -16.95
C GLU A 42 0.33 -7.15 -16.77
N THR A 43 1.07 -7.26 -17.87
CA THR A 43 2.53 -7.40 -17.85
C THR A 43 3.26 -6.07 -17.70
N ALA A 44 2.63 -4.95 -18.09
CA ALA A 44 3.26 -3.64 -18.18
C ALA A 44 2.92 -2.71 -17.01
N LYS A 45 1.69 -2.80 -16.47
CA LYS A 45 1.15 -1.89 -15.46
C LYS A 45 0.50 -2.64 -14.29
N ALA A 46 0.47 -1.97 -13.14
CA ALA A 46 -0.31 -2.37 -11.98
C ALA A 46 -0.92 -1.14 -11.30
N TRP A 47 -1.80 -1.37 -10.33
CA TRP A 47 -2.40 -0.30 -9.53
C TRP A 47 -1.53 0.05 -8.33
N LEU A 48 -1.28 1.35 -8.15
CA LEU A 48 -0.85 1.92 -6.88
C LEU A 48 -2.06 2.31 -6.03
N TYR A 49 -1.87 2.32 -4.72
CA TYR A 49 -2.81 2.81 -3.73
C TYR A 49 -2.14 3.86 -2.84
N SER A 50 -2.74 5.04 -2.71
CA SER A 50 -2.26 6.09 -1.81
C SER A 50 -2.78 5.87 -0.39
N MET A 51 -1.86 5.72 0.56
CA MET A 51 -2.19 5.61 1.99
C MET A 51 -2.52 6.98 2.63
N GLY A 52 -2.20 8.09 1.98
CA GLY A 52 -2.56 9.44 2.42
C GLY A 52 -3.99 9.81 2.02
N SER A 53 -4.32 9.65 0.73
CA SER A 53 -5.59 10.12 0.15
C SER A 53 -6.62 9.03 -0.13
N GLY A 54 -6.23 7.75 -0.13
CA GLY A 54 -7.10 6.64 -0.55
C GLY A 54 -7.30 6.53 -2.08
N ALA A 55 -6.58 7.35 -2.86
CA ALA A 55 -6.62 7.31 -4.31
C ALA A 55 -5.98 6.04 -4.91
N ILE A 56 -6.39 5.70 -6.13
CA ILE A 56 -5.77 4.64 -6.95
C ILE A 56 -5.22 5.24 -8.24
N GLN A 57 -4.09 4.70 -8.71
CA GLN A 57 -3.44 5.18 -9.92
C GLN A 57 -2.84 3.99 -10.70
N GLU A 58 -3.10 3.92 -12.01
CA GLU A 58 -2.36 2.99 -12.87
C GLU A 58 -0.91 3.45 -13.01
N THR A 59 0.05 2.52 -12.95
CA THR A 59 1.46 2.88 -13.03
C THR A 59 2.26 1.80 -13.73
N PRO A 60 3.24 2.16 -14.59
CA PRO A 60 4.17 1.20 -15.18
C PRO A 60 4.97 0.45 -14.11
N LYS A 61 5.07 -0.88 -14.24
CA LYS A 61 5.82 -1.75 -13.32
C LYS A 61 7.33 -1.46 -13.29
N THR A 62 7.84 -0.68 -14.24
CA THR A 62 9.22 -0.22 -14.31
C THR A 62 9.53 0.94 -13.35
N GLN A 63 8.51 1.56 -12.74
CA GLN A 63 8.70 2.63 -11.76
C GLN A 63 8.93 2.08 -10.34
N ALA A 64 9.83 2.70 -9.60
CA ALA A 64 10.07 2.37 -8.20
C ALA A 64 9.01 3.03 -7.28
N HIS A 65 8.29 2.20 -6.52
CA HIS A 65 7.35 2.62 -5.48
C HIS A 65 7.41 1.65 -4.29
N LYS A 66 6.83 2.04 -3.16
CA LYS A 66 6.87 1.23 -1.93
C LYS A 66 6.04 -0.04 -2.04
N VAL A 67 6.41 -1.02 -1.22
CA VAL A 67 5.63 -2.25 -1.00
C VAL A 67 5.31 -2.38 0.49
N ARG A 68 4.15 -2.94 0.82
CA ARG A 68 3.75 -3.28 2.20
C ARG A 68 3.11 -4.68 2.18
N PRO A 69 3.89 -5.75 2.39
CA PRO A 69 3.37 -7.11 2.36
C PRO A 69 2.29 -7.31 3.43
N ILE A 70 1.24 -8.06 3.08
CA ILE A 70 0.22 -8.53 4.02
C ILE A 70 0.41 -10.04 4.10
N ILE A 71 0.79 -10.53 5.28
CA ILE A 71 1.07 -11.94 5.52
C ILE A 71 0.06 -12.52 6.51
N THR A 72 -0.32 -13.77 6.30
CA THR A 72 -1.10 -14.55 7.26
C THR A 72 -0.17 -15.58 7.90
N ILE A 73 -0.11 -15.60 9.24
CA ILE A 73 0.64 -16.60 10.00
C ILE A 73 -0.36 -17.69 10.41
N ASN A 74 -0.19 -18.88 9.85
CA ASN A 74 -0.97 -20.06 10.23
C ASN A 74 -0.34 -20.74 11.44
N ARG A 75 -1.17 -21.34 12.29
CA ARG A 75 -0.72 -22.20 13.40
C ARG A 75 -0.54 -23.63 12.94
#